data_AF-E9FBJ7-F1
#
_entry.id   AF-E9FBJ7-F1
#
_cell.length_a   1.000
_cell.length_b   1.000
_cell.length_c   1.000
_cell.angle_alpha   90.00
_cell.angle_beta   90.00
_cell.angle_gamma   90.00
#
_symmetry.space_group_name_H-M   'P 1'
#
loop_
_entity.id
_entity.type
_entity.pdbx_description
1 polymer ?
#
loop_
_entity_poly.entity_id
_entity_poly.type
_entity_poly.pdbx_seq_one_letter_code
_entity_poly.pdbx_strand_id
1 'polypeptide(L)'
;MATDMVHVHNMFLRALNSIILQSPHVVKPGDIADLLAYTKTVVITIDAHHFGEEEYLFPALAAYTKNQDIMSANQAQHAAFHAGLSRLGEYCKSTSPDEYSHTTFKGLIDAFAPSLYEHLRDEIPTILALKVYPSDELRRMWVQAEKHIADVGSYDEMLPLAFGCMDRGFEGGRHKFPPAPWWVAWVVRYWFARRHQSVWRFNPCDMWGVPRPLTFLPIDI
;
A
#
# COMPACT_ATOMS: atom_id res chain seq x y z
N MET A 1 -1.95 6.44 -15.38
CA MET A 1 -1.24 5.17 -15.14
C MET A 1 0.08 5.39 -14.44
N ALA A 2 1.21 5.74 -15.10
CA ALA A 2 2.50 5.90 -14.40
C ALA A 2 2.43 6.82 -13.16
N THR A 3 1.78 7.99 -13.28
CA THR A 3 1.55 8.90 -12.15
C THR A 3 0.70 8.25 -11.05
N ASP A 4 -0.38 7.57 -11.40
CA ASP A 4 -1.25 6.89 -10.44
C ASP A 4 -0.48 5.78 -9.71
N MET A 5 0.35 5.01 -10.44
CA MET A 5 1.22 3.98 -9.88
C MET A 5 2.21 4.53 -8.86
N VAL A 6 2.89 5.64 -9.20
CA VAL A 6 3.78 6.33 -8.25
C VAL A 6 3.06 6.69 -6.95
N HIS A 7 1.78 7.09 -7.02
CA HIS A 7 1.01 7.40 -5.82
C HIS A 7 0.68 6.16 -4.99
N VAL A 8 0.28 5.06 -5.62
CA VAL A 8 0.04 3.76 -4.95
C VAL A 8 1.34 3.25 -4.30
N HIS A 9 2.46 3.30 -5.01
CA HIS A 9 3.76 2.85 -4.50
C HIS A 9 4.23 3.72 -3.33
N ASN A 10 4.08 5.04 -3.44
CA ASN A 10 4.40 5.94 -2.34
C ASN A 10 3.50 5.73 -1.12
N MET A 11 2.24 5.33 -1.30
CA MET A 11 1.35 4.95 -0.20
C MET A 11 1.90 3.73 0.54
N PHE A 12 2.34 2.67 -0.17
CA PHE A 12 2.98 1.50 0.45
C PHE A 12 4.27 1.86 1.20
N LEU A 13 5.15 2.63 0.56
CA LEU A 13 6.41 3.07 1.16
C LEU A 13 6.17 3.88 2.43
N ARG A 14 5.21 4.81 2.42
CA ARG A 14 4.85 5.59 3.62
C ARG A 14 4.27 4.70 4.72
N ALA A 15 3.43 3.73 4.37
CA ALA A 15 2.87 2.80 5.35
C ALA A 15 3.96 1.94 6.02
N LEU A 16 4.87 1.36 5.22
CA LEU A 16 6.00 0.56 5.72
C LEU A 16 6.98 1.39 6.55
N ASN A 17 7.32 2.60 6.10
CA ASN A 17 8.15 3.53 6.88
C ASN A 17 7.49 3.85 8.23
N SER A 18 6.18 4.10 8.22
CA SER A 18 5.43 4.37 9.45
C SER A 18 5.47 3.20 10.44
N ILE A 19 5.38 1.96 9.94
CA ILE A 19 5.50 0.73 10.73
C ILE A 19 6.90 0.60 11.32
N ILE A 20 7.93 0.72 10.49
CA ILE A 20 9.33 0.51 10.89
C ILE A 20 9.75 1.55 11.93
N LEU A 21 9.36 2.82 11.74
CA LEU A 21 9.72 3.90 12.66
C LEU A 21 9.00 3.83 14.01
N GLN A 22 7.76 3.34 14.03
CA GLN A 22 6.94 3.31 15.25
C GLN A 22 7.07 2.00 16.03
N SER A 23 7.21 0.86 15.36
CA SER A 23 7.19 -0.47 16.00
C SER A 23 8.18 -0.68 17.16
N PRO A 24 9.40 -0.09 17.21
CA PRO A 24 10.30 -0.25 18.37
C PRO A 24 9.75 0.38 19.66
N HIS A 25 8.79 1.29 19.55
CA HIS A 25 8.27 2.11 20.65
C HIS A 25 6.86 1.68 21.09
N VAL A 26 6.26 0.71 20.38
CA VAL A 26 4.94 0.18 20.68
C VAL A 26 5.05 -0.92 21.73
N VAL A 27 4.83 -0.56 23.00
CA VAL A 27 5.04 -1.47 24.15
C VAL A 27 3.77 -1.93 24.85
N LYS A 28 2.65 -1.20 24.70
CA LYS A 28 1.41 -1.54 25.39
C LYS A 28 0.66 -2.64 24.62
N PRO A 29 0.10 -3.68 25.27
CA PRO A 29 -0.59 -4.77 24.59
C PRO A 29 -1.68 -4.33 23.59
N GLY A 30 -2.47 -3.32 23.95
CA GLY A 30 -3.48 -2.76 23.03
C GLY A 30 -2.89 -2.07 21.81
N ASP A 31 -1.79 -1.34 21.97
CA ASP A 31 -1.11 -0.68 20.85
C ASP A 31 -0.38 -1.70 19.97
N ILE A 32 0.14 -2.78 20.54
CA ILE A 32 0.71 -3.91 19.80
C ILE A 32 -0.36 -4.60 18.95
N ALA A 33 -1.54 -4.88 19.53
CA ALA A 33 -2.65 -5.44 18.77
C ALA A 33 -3.05 -4.54 17.58
N ASP A 34 -3.09 -3.22 17.81
CA ASP A 34 -3.35 -2.25 16.74
C ASP A 34 -2.23 -2.22 15.69
N LEU A 35 -0.96 -2.34 16.07
CA LEU A 35 0.18 -2.39 15.16
C LEU A 35 0.12 -3.63 14.25
N LEU A 36 -0.20 -4.79 14.82
CA LEU A 36 -0.37 -6.04 14.07
C LEU A 36 -1.55 -5.92 13.09
N ALA A 37 -2.68 -5.36 13.56
CA ALA A 37 -3.84 -5.11 12.69
C ALA A 37 -3.52 -4.13 11.56
N TYR A 38 -2.83 -3.02 11.85
CA TYR A 38 -2.41 -2.04 10.85
C TYR A 38 -1.51 -2.68 9.79
N THR A 39 -0.50 -3.43 10.24
CA THR A 39 0.46 -4.09 9.35
C THR A 39 -0.21 -5.14 8.49
N LYS A 40 -1.15 -5.91 9.05
CA LYS A 40 -1.97 -6.85 8.27
C LYS A 40 -2.76 -6.13 7.18
N THR A 41 -3.37 -4.99 7.47
CA THR A 41 -4.08 -4.19 6.45
C THR A 41 -3.14 -3.70 5.35
N VAL A 42 -1.91 -3.30 5.70
CA VAL A 42 -0.87 -2.95 4.71
C VAL A 42 -0.55 -4.14 3.82
N VAL A 43 -0.31 -5.32 4.41
CA VAL A 43 -0.04 -6.57 3.66
C VAL A 43 -1.18 -6.89 2.68
N ILE A 44 -2.44 -6.86 3.15
CA ILE A 44 -3.61 -7.13 2.31
C ILE A 44 -3.72 -6.11 1.17
N THR A 45 -3.40 -4.84 1.42
CA THR A 45 -3.51 -3.80 0.40
C THR A 45 -2.43 -3.95 -0.68
N ILE A 46 -1.21 -4.32 -0.27
CA ILE A 46 -0.11 -4.62 -1.20
C ILE A 46 -0.46 -5.87 -2.03
N ASP A 47 -0.96 -6.93 -1.40
CA ASP A 47 -1.34 -8.18 -2.08
C ASP A 47 -2.49 -7.95 -3.08
N ALA A 48 -3.54 -7.22 -2.68
CA ALA A 48 -4.68 -6.92 -3.52
C ALA A 48 -4.33 -6.07 -4.75
N HIS A 49 -3.37 -5.15 -4.62
CA HIS A 49 -2.87 -4.35 -5.74
C HIS A 49 -2.15 -5.23 -6.77
N HIS A 50 -1.16 -6.01 -6.35
CA HIS A 50 -0.41 -6.87 -7.27
C HIS A 50 -1.28 -8.00 -7.85
N PHE A 51 -2.27 -8.50 -7.11
CA PHE A 51 -3.29 -9.40 -7.66
C PHE A 51 -4.07 -8.74 -8.81
N GLY A 52 -4.52 -7.49 -8.61
CA GLY A 52 -5.17 -6.70 -9.64
C GLY A 52 -4.31 -6.55 -10.90
N GLU A 53 -3.01 -6.41 -10.72
CA GLU A 53 -2.05 -6.32 -11.81
C GLU A 53 -1.90 -7.62 -12.58
N GLU A 54 -1.61 -8.72 -11.88
CA GLU A 54 -1.32 -10.00 -12.51
C GLU A 54 -2.55 -10.62 -13.19
N GLU A 55 -3.73 -10.50 -12.58
CA GLU A 55 -4.95 -11.12 -13.10
C GLU A 55 -5.63 -10.27 -14.19
N TYR A 56 -5.49 -8.93 -14.12
CA TYR A 56 -6.27 -8.03 -14.99
C TYR A 56 -5.40 -7.09 -15.81
N LEU A 57 -4.46 -6.36 -15.19
CA LEU A 57 -3.72 -5.31 -15.90
C LEU A 57 -2.70 -5.88 -16.88
N PHE A 58 -1.81 -6.77 -16.42
CA PHE A 58 -0.72 -7.32 -17.22
C PHE A 58 -1.24 -8.14 -18.41
N PRO A 59 -2.27 -9.00 -18.27
CA PRO A 59 -2.86 -9.67 -19.43
C PRO A 59 -3.49 -8.70 -20.43
N ALA A 60 -4.18 -7.66 -19.96
CA ALA A 60 -4.75 -6.64 -20.84
C ALA A 60 -3.67 -5.87 -21.62
N LEU A 61 -2.58 -5.49 -20.94
CA LEU A 61 -1.41 -4.85 -21.58
C LEU A 61 -0.75 -5.78 -22.60
N ALA A 62 -0.56 -7.06 -22.28
CA ALA A 62 0.03 -8.02 -23.19
C ALA A 62 -0.80 -8.20 -24.46
N ALA A 63 -2.12 -8.31 -24.32
CA ALA A 63 -3.04 -8.41 -25.46
C ALA A 63 -3.04 -7.12 -26.30
N TYR A 64 -3.10 -5.95 -25.66
CA TYR A 64 -3.16 -4.66 -26.33
C TYR A 64 -1.87 -4.32 -27.09
N THR A 65 -0.72 -4.55 -26.46
CA THR A 65 0.60 -4.28 -27.05
C THR A 65 1.06 -5.37 -28.02
N LYS A 66 0.39 -6.52 -28.03
CA LYS A 66 0.80 -7.75 -28.72
C LYS A 66 2.19 -8.24 -28.30
N ASN A 67 2.58 -7.98 -27.06
CA ASN A 67 3.83 -8.41 -26.46
C ASN A 67 3.53 -9.13 -25.14
N GLN A 68 3.68 -10.45 -25.12
CA GLN A 68 3.40 -11.25 -23.91
C GLN A 68 4.40 -10.99 -22.78
N ASP A 69 5.61 -10.53 -23.11
CA ASP A 69 6.68 -10.32 -22.15
C ASP A 69 6.73 -8.88 -21.62
N ILE A 70 5.76 -8.03 -21.99
CA ILE A 70 5.78 -6.58 -21.72
C ILE A 70 5.89 -6.24 -20.23
N MET A 71 5.40 -7.11 -19.33
CA MET A 71 5.50 -6.96 -17.86
C MET A 71 6.24 -8.12 -17.17
N SER A 72 6.96 -8.97 -17.92
CA SER A 72 7.62 -10.18 -17.39
C SER A 72 8.62 -9.90 -16.26
N ALA A 73 9.37 -8.78 -16.36
CA ALA A 73 10.29 -8.36 -15.31
C ALA A 73 9.55 -8.01 -14.00
N ASN A 74 8.41 -7.31 -14.08
CA ASN A 74 7.62 -6.94 -12.90
C ASN A 74 7.02 -8.19 -12.24
N GLN A 75 6.48 -9.13 -13.03
CA GLN A 75 6.00 -10.43 -12.53
C GLN A 75 7.08 -11.23 -11.81
N ALA A 76 8.31 -11.25 -12.35
CA ALA A 76 9.43 -11.91 -11.68
C ALA A 76 9.79 -11.22 -10.34
N GLN A 77 9.70 -9.89 -10.29
CA GLN A 77 9.92 -9.14 -9.05
C GLN A 77 8.79 -9.32 -8.03
N HIS A 78 7.53 -9.44 -8.46
CA HIS A 78 6.41 -9.84 -7.60
C HIS A 78 6.71 -11.18 -6.91
N ALA A 79 7.03 -12.20 -7.70
CA ALA A 79 7.34 -13.53 -7.20
C ALA A 79 8.48 -13.53 -6.16
N ALA A 80 9.42 -12.58 -6.27
CA ALA A 80 10.55 -12.46 -5.35
C ALA A 80 10.15 -12.00 -3.93
N PHE A 81 9.10 -11.18 -3.77
CA PHE A 81 8.69 -10.67 -2.45
C PHE A 81 7.42 -11.31 -1.88
N HIS A 82 6.51 -11.85 -2.71
CA HIS A 82 5.19 -12.32 -2.24
C HIS A 82 5.28 -13.33 -1.09
N ALA A 83 6.17 -14.32 -1.16
CA ALA A 83 6.32 -15.30 -0.09
C ALA A 83 6.72 -14.67 1.26
N GLY A 84 7.56 -13.63 1.24
CA GLY A 84 7.93 -12.89 2.44
C GLY A 84 6.78 -12.02 2.98
N LEU A 85 6.06 -11.35 2.08
CA LEU A 85 4.88 -10.56 2.41
C LEU A 85 3.79 -11.42 3.08
N SER A 86 3.50 -12.60 2.53
CA SER A 86 2.53 -13.55 3.10
C SER A 86 2.92 -14.05 4.49
N ARG A 87 4.22 -14.27 4.73
CA ARG A 87 4.71 -14.65 6.08
C ARG A 87 4.49 -13.54 7.10
N LEU A 88 4.68 -12.27 6.72
CA LEU A 88 4.36 -11.14 7.60
C LEU A 88 2.87 -11.06 7.88
N GLY A 89 2.02 -11.25 6.86
CA GLY A 89 0.57 -11.26 7.00
C GLY A 89 0.09 -12.35 7.98
N GLU A 90 0.61 -13.57 7.85
CA GLU A 90 0.27 -14.66 8.76
C GLU A 90 0.78 -14.42 10.18
N TYR A 91 1.99 -13.88 10.34
CA TYR A 91 2.50 -13.46 11.65
C TYR A 91 1.55 -12.45 12.32
N CYS A 92 1.11 -11.42 11.59
CA CYS A 92 0.21 -10.40 12.12
C CYS A 92 -1.19 -10.95 12.47
N LYS A 93 -1.62 -12.03 11.84
CA LYS A 93 -2.90 -12.68 12.10
C LYS A 93 -2.85 -13.63 13.31
N SER A 94 -1.72 -14.32 13.50
CA SER A 94 -1.58 -15.41 14.46
C SER A 94 -0.90 -15.01 15.78
N THR A 95 -0.16 -13.90 15.80
CA THR A 95 0.60 -13.47 16.97
C THR A 95 -0.27 -12.69 17.96
N SER A 96 -0.25 -13.09 19.23
CA SER A 96 -0.86 -12.31 20.31
C SER A 96 0.07 -11.17 20.78
N PRO A 97 -0.45 -10.11 21.43
CA PRO A 97 0.39 -9.03 21.94
C PRO A 97 1.49 -9.48 22.91
N ASP A 98 1.27 -10.55 23.67
CA ASP A 98 2.24 -11.09 24.63
C ASP A 98 3.38 -11.87 23.96
N GLU A 99 3.15 -12.38 22.75
CA GLU A 99 4.13 -13.11 21.92
C GLU A 99 4.85 -12.19 20.92
N TYR A 100 4.43 -10.93 20.83
CA TYR A 100 5.02 -9.96 19.91
C TYR A 100 6.48 -9.69 20.26
N SER A 101 7.33 -9.74 19.24
CA SER A 101 8.75 -9.37 19.32
C SER A 101 9.07 -8.42 18.18
N HIS A 102 9.48 -7.19 18.53
CA HIS A 102 9.90 -6.22 17.52
C HIS A 102 11.02 -6.78 16.64
N THR A 103 11.98 -7.51 17.22
CA THR A 103 13.09 -8.12 16.46
C THR A 103 12.59 -9.12 15.42
N THR A 104 11.68 -10.01 15.81
CA THR A 104 11.07 -11.00 14.89
C THR A 104 10.26 -10.29 13.81
N PHE A 105 9.40 -9.36 14.23
CA PHE A 105 8.54 -8.58 13.35
C PHE A 105 9.34 -7.78 12.30
N LYS A 106 10.39 -7.08 12.73
CA LYS A 106 11.29 -6.35 11.83
C LYS A 106 12.03 -7.30 10.89
N GLY A 107 12.52 -8.43 11.38
CA GLY A 107 13.19 -9.44 10.56
C GLY A 107 12.30 -9.99 9.44
N LEU A 108 10.99 -10.13 9.67
CA LEU A 108 10.03 -10.51 8.64
C LEU A 108 9.90 -9.44 7.54
N ILE A 109 9.89 -8.16 7.92
CA ILE A 109 9.85 -7.04 6.96
C ILE A 109 11.15 -6.99 6.15
N ASP A 110 12.29 -7.04 6.83
CA ASP A 110 13.62 -6.96 6.20
C ASP A 110 13.84 -8.08 5.17
N ALA A 111 13.18 -9.23 5.33
CA ALA A 111 13.32 -10.37 4.44
C ALA A 111 12.71 -10.18 3.04
N PHE A 112 11.80 -9.23 2.85
CA PHE A 112 11.17 -8.97 1.53
C PHE A 112 11.22 -7.50 1.10
N ALA A 113 11.38 -6.56 2.04
CA ALA A 113 11.37 -5.14 1.74
C ALA A 113 12.36 -4.71 0.65
N PRO A 114 13.60 -5.25 0.55
CA PRO A 114 14.50 -4.91 -0.54
C PRO A 114 13.94 -5.25 -1.92
N SER A 115 13.36 -6.45 -2.10
CA SER A 115 12.77 -6.89 -3.37
C SER A 115 11.48 -6.12 -3.70
N LEU A 116 10.65 -5.84 -2.69
CA LEU A 116 9.49 -4.96 -2.87
C LEU A 116 9.93 -3.56 -3.31
N TYR A 117 10.94 -2.97 -2.66
CA TYR A 117 11.43 -1.63 -3.04
C TYR A 117 12.00 -1.59 -4.46
N GLU A 118 12.74 -2.63 -4.86
CA GLU A 118 13.23 -2.79 -6.22
C GLU A 118 12.07 -2.81 -7.23
N HIS A 119 11.05 -3.63 -6.99
CA HIS A 119 9.84 -3.67 -7.80
C HIS A 119 9.16 -2.30 -7.91
N LEU A 120 8.86 -1.67 -6.77
CA LEU A 120 8.12 -0.40 -6.74
C LEU A 120 8.87 0.72 -7.48
N ARG A 121 10.20 0.63 -7.58
CA ARG A 121 11.05 1.55 -8.34
C ARG A 121 11.09 1.21 -9.83
N ASP A 122 11.28 -0.05 -10.17
CA ASP A 122 11.58 -0.51 -11.54
C ASP A 122 10.32 -0.64 -12.41
N GLU A 123 9.16 -0.79 -11.81
CA GLU A 123 7.91 -0.81 -12.56
C GLU A 123 7.57 0.57 -13.14
N ILE A 124 7.88 1.66 -12.44
CA ILE A 124 7.57 3.02 -12.89
C ILE A 124 8.15 3.33 -14.28
N PRO A 125 9.46 3.13 -14.57
CA PRO A 125 9.99 3.32 -15.91
C PRO A 125 9.41 2.34 -16.93
N THR A 126 9.07 1.11 -16.52
CA THR A 126 8.42 0.11 -17.39
C THR A 126 7.05 0.60 -17.86
N ILE A 127 6.21 1.06 -16.94
CA ILE A 127 4.90 1.66 -17.25
C ILE A 127 5.06 2.96 -18.04
N LEU A 128 6.05 3.78 -17.72
CA LEU A 128 6.31 5.03 -18.44
C LEU A 128 6.72 4.77 -19.90
N ALA A 129 7.40 3.66 -20.20
CA ALA A 129 7.76 3.29 -21.56
C ALA A 129 6.53 3.03 -22.45
N LEU A 130 5.38 2.69 -21.85
CA LEU A 130 4.11 2.53 -22.57
C LEU A 130 3.55 3.85 -23.11
N LYS A 131 4.17 5.01 -22.86
CA LYS A 131 3.78 6.32 -23.41
C LYS A 131 3.69 6.39 -24.94
N VAL A 132 4.23 5.38 -25.64
CA VAL A 132 4.08 5.20 -27.09
C VAL A 132 2.65 4.82 -27.50
N TYR A 133 1.82 4.35 -26.56
CA TYR A 133 0.42 4.00 -26.75
C TYR A 133 -0.52 5.13 -26.28
N PRO A 134 -1.76 5.20 -26.81
CA PRO A 134 -2.75 6.18 -26.37
C PRO A 134 -3.02 6.12 -24.85
N SER A 135 -2.84 7.25 -24.17
CA SER A 135 -2.98 7.32 -22.70
C SER A 135 -4.38 6.96 -22.20
N ASP A 136 -5.42 7.25 -22.97
CA ASP A 136 -6.80 6.92 -22.57
C ASP A 136 -7.04 5.41 -22.53
N GLU A 137 -6.45 4.66 -23.46
CA GLU A 137 -6.53 3.19 -23.48
C GLU A 137 -5.84 2.59 -22.26
N LEU A 138 -4.61 3.03 -21.98
CA LEU A 138 -3.87 2.61 -20.79
C LEU A 138 -4.63 2.94 -19.50
N ARG A 139 -5.22 4.14 -19.42
CA ARG A 139 -6.03 4.57 -18.27
C ARG A 139 -7.29 3.70 -18.12
N ARG A 140 -7.95 3.31 -19.20
CA ARG A 140 -9.13 2.42 -19.14
C ARG A 140 -8.76 1.05 -18.58
N MET A 141 -7.66 0.44 -19.05
CA MET A 141 -7.18 -0.84 -18.53
C MET A 141 -6.83 -0.77 -17.04
N TRP A 142 -6.11 0.28 -16.62
CA TRP A 142 -5.82 0.57 -15.20
C TRP A 142 -7.09 0.65 -14.35
N VAL A 143 -8.05 1.49 -14.73
CA VAL A 143 -9.30 1.68 -13.97
C VAL A 143 -10.13 0.40 -13.92
N GLN A 144 -10.02 -0.47 -14.92
CA GLN A 144 -10.71 -1.76 -14.92
C GLN A 144 -10.06 -2.74 -13.93
N ALA A 145 -8.73 -2.82 -13.90
CA ALA A 145 -8.01 -3.66 -12.94
C ALA A 145 -8.27 -3.23 -11.48
N GLU A 146 -8.22 -1.93 -11.19
CA GLU A 146 -8.43 -1.38 -9.84
C GLU A 146 -9.82 -1.68 -9.23
N LYS A 147 -10.82 -2.02 -10.06
CA LYS A 147 -12.15 -2.44 -9.56
C LYS A 147 -12.11 -3.80 -8.86
N HIS A 148 -11.11 -4.62 -9.16
CA HIS A 148 -10.97 -5.98 -8.64
C HIS A 148 -10.13 -6.07 -7.37
N ILE A 149 -9.58 -4.94 -6.88
CA ILE A 149 -8.86 -4.90 -5.60
C ILE A 149 -9.73 -5.39 -4.42
N ALA A 150 -11.04 -5.17 -4.50
CA ALA A 150 -11.98 -5.65 -3.49
C ALA A 150 -12.27 -7.16 -3.53
N ASP A 151 -11.77 -7.89 -4.54
CA ASP A 151 -11.89 -9.35 -4.61
C ASP A 151 -10.94 -10.03 -3.61
N VAL A 152 -9.86 -9.35 -3.20
CA VAL A 152 -8.86 -9.85 -2.23
C VAL A 152 -8.99 -9.22 -0.85
N GLY A 153 -9.38 -7.94 -0.76
CA GLY A 153 -9.56 -7.30 0.55
C GLY A 153 -10.77 -6.40 0.65
N SER A 154 -10.90 -5.71 1.78
CA SER A 154 -12.09 -4.90 2.08
C SER A 154 -11.82 -3.41 1.94
N TYR A 155 -12.72 -2.70 1.27
CA TYR A 155 -12.74 -1.24 1.26
C TYR A 155 -12.84 -0.65 2.68
N ASP A 156 -13.44 -1.37 3.64
CA ASP A 156 -13.53 -0.91 5.03
C ASP A 156 -12.16 -0.67 5.68
N GLU A 157 -11.16 -1.46 5.28
CA GLU A 157 -9.80 -1.41 5.83
C GLU A 157 -8.85 -0.66 4.88
N MET A 158 -8.96 -0.89 3.57
CA MET A 158 -8.08 -0.27 2.58
C MET A 158 -8.31 1.23 2.44
N LEU A 159 -9.56 1.72 2.51
CA LEU A 159 -9.82 3.15 2.32
C LEU A 159 -9.20 4.01 3.45
N PRO A 160 -9.37 3.69 4.74
CA PRO A 160 -8.69 4.43 5.80
C PRO A 160 -7.15 4.34 5.73
N LEU A 161 -6.61 3.18 5.34
CA LEU A 161 -5.16 3.05 5.13
C LEU A 161 -4.71 3.95 3.99
N ALA A 162 -5.34 3.83 2.82
CA ALA A 162 -4.96 4.58 1.63
C ALA A 162 -5.00 6.08 1.89
N PHE A 163 -6.13 6.59 2.39
CA PHE A 163 -6.29 8.04 2.65
C PHE A 163 -5.34 8.54 3.73
N GLY A 164 -5.06 7.74 4.76
CA GLY A 164 -4.09 8.10 5.79
C GLY A 164 -2.62 7.92 5.39
N CYS A 165 -2.33 7.31 4.25
CA CYS A 165 -0.97 7.16 3.71
C CYS A 165 -0.71 8.01 2.46
N MET A 166 -1.71 8.73 1.96
CA MET A 166 -1.57 9.63 0.82
C MET A 166 -1.20 11.04 1.26
N ASP A 167 -0.01 11.49 0.90
CA ASP A 167 0.42 12.87 1.09
C ASP A 167 -0.05 13.74 -0.08
N ARG A 168 -1.01 14.64 0.16
CA ARG A 168 -1.52 15.59 -0.85
C ARG A 168 -0.57 16.74 -1.12
N GLY A 169 0.47 16.91 -0.31
CA GLY A 169 1.58 17.84 -0.57
C GLY A 169 2.63 17.29 -1.52
N PHE A 170 2.59 15.99 -1.87
CA PHE A 170 3.57 15.36 -2.76
C PHE A 170 3.66 16.11 -4.10
N GLU A 171 4.89 16.47 -4.50
CA GLU A 171 5.20 17.32 -5.66
C GLU A 171 4.38 18.62 -5.71
N GLY A 172 4.21 19.27 -4.55
CA GLY A 172 3.47 20.53 -4.43
C GLY A 172 1.96 20.37 -4.62
N GLY A 173 1.42 19.16 -4.46
CA GLY A 173 0.00 18.87 -4.61
C GLY A 173 -0.54 19.01 -6.03
N ARG A 174 0.35 18.91 -7.03
CA ARG A 174 -0.02 19.02 -8.45
C ARG A 174 -0.90 17.87 -8.95
N HIS A 175 -0.92 16.76 -8.23
CA HIS A 175 -1.62 15.54 -8.62
C HIS A 175 -2.96 15.37 -7.93
N LYS A 176 -3.94 14.83 -8.67
CA LYS A 176 -5.28 14.52 -8.15
C LYS A 176 -5.40 13.00 -7.96
N PHE A 177 -4.84 12.50 -6.85
CA PHE A 177 -4.91 11.10 -6.45
C PHE A 177 -5.42 10.97 -5.00
N PRO A 178 -6.34 10.01 -4.71
CA PRO A 178 -7.00 9.13 -5.66
C PRO A 178 -7.99 9.96 -6.50
N PRO A 179 -8.38 9.50 -7.70
CA PRO A 179 -9.34 10.21 -8.55
C PRO A 179 -10.78 10.06 -8.01
N ALA A 180 -11.00 10.55 -6.80
CA ALA A 180 -12.26 10.47 -6.08
C ALA A 180 -12.89 11.86 -5.92
N PRO A 181 -14.24 11.98 -5.91
CA PRO A 181 -14.92 13.20 -5.53
C PRO A 181 -14.49 13.70 -4.14
N TRP A 182 -14.48 15.02 -3.93
CA TRP A 182 -14.02 15.64 -2.67
C TRP A 182 -14.76 15.13 -1.43
N TRP A 183 -16.02 14.70 -1.58
CA TRP A 183 -16.85 14.17 -0.49
C TRP A 183 -16.44 12.75 -0.06
N VAL A 184 -15.69 12.01 -0.88
CA VAL A 184 -15.25 10.64 -0.52
C VAL A 184 -14.35 10.67 0.72
N ALA A 185 -13.46 11.66 0.83
CA ALA A 185 -12.63 11.81 2.03
C ALA A 185 -13.46 12.01 3.31
N TRP A 186 -14.64 12.64 3.21
CA TRP A 186 -15.57 12.74 4.33
C TRP A 186 -16.15 11.39 4.72
N VAL A 187 -16.58 10.60 3.74
CA VAL A 187 -17.08 9.24 3.99
C VAL A 187 -15.99 8.38 4.60
N VAL A 188 -14.75 8.44 4.10
CA VAL A 188 -13.61 7.74 4.69
C VAL A 188 -13.38 8.17 6.12
N ARG A 189 -13.31 9.47 6.41
CA ARG A 189 -13.02 10.00 7.75
C ARG A 189 -14.11 9.70 8.78
N TYR A 190 -15.37 9.78 8.39
CA TYR A 190 -16.52 9.74 9.31
C TYR A 190 -17.31 8.43 9.29
N TRP A 191 -17.11 7.57 8.30
CA TRP A 191 -17.74 6.26 8.24
C TRP A 191 -16.70 5.15 8.38
N PHE A 192 -15.83 4.98 7.38
CA PHE A 192 -14.89 3.85 7.34
C PHE A 192 -13.86 3.91 8.47
N ALA A 193 -13.24 5.06 8.69
CA ALA A 193 -12.22 5.23 9.73
C ALA A 193 -12.76 5.17 11.17
N ARG A 194 -14.08 5.11 11.38
CA ARG A 194 -14.65 4.83 12.71
C ARG A 194 -14.43 3.38 13.11
N ARG A 195 -14.49 2.47 12.14
CA ARG A 195 -14.12 1.07 12.34
C ARG A 195 -12.61 1.01 12.55
N HIS A 196 -12.15 0.27 13.56
CA HIS A 196 -10.73 0.15 13.89
C HIS A 196 -10.02 1.51 14.12
N GLN A 197 -10.73 2.51 14.65
CA GLN A 197 -10.21 3.88 14.83
C GLN A 197 -8.84 3.97 15.54
N SER A 198 -8.55 3.06 16.45
CA SER A 198 -7.29 2.99 17.18
C SER A 198 -6.11 2.58 16.28
N VAL A 199 -6.36 1.72 15.29
CA VAL A 199 -5.39 1.26 14.28
C VAL A 199 -4.91 2.41 13.40
N TRP A 200 -5.80 3.34 13.04
CA TRP A 200 -5.45 4.45 12.15
C TRP A 200 -4.51 5.49 12.78
N ARG A 201 -4.12 5.36 14.05
CA ARG A 201 -3.07 6.19 14.68
C ARG A 201 -1.68 5.96 14.08
N PHE A 202 -1.48 4.81 13.43
CA PHE A 202 -0.24 4.50 12.71
C PHE A 202 -0.14 5.17 11.33
N ASN A 203 -1.20 5.81 10.82
CA ASN A 203 -1.11 6.51 9.54
C ASN A 203 -0.14 7.72 9.61
N PRO A 204 0.73 7.92 8.60
CA PRO A 204 1.65 9.05 8.52
C PRO A 204 0.99 10.37 8.06
N CYS A 205 -0.22 10.30 7.53
CA CYS A 205 -1.07 11.45 7.22
C CYS A 205 -2.41 11.33 7.96
N ASP A 206 -3.16 12.42 8.04
CA ASP A 206 -4.58 12.34 8.36
C ASP A 206 -5.42 11.86 7.16
N MET A 207 -6.72 11.62 7.35
CA MET A 207 -7.60 11.15 6.27
C MET A 207 -7.87 12.21 5.18
N TRP A 208 -7.36 13.43 5.36
CA TRP A 208 -7.39 14.49 4.36
C TRP A 208 -6.11 14.53 3.53
N GLY A 209 -5.15 13.67 3.85
CA GLY A 209 -3.85 13.57 3.20
C GLY A 209 -2.86 14.65 3.62
N VAL A 210 -3.04 15.23 4.81
CA VAL A 210 -2.08 16.16 5.42
C VAL A 210 -1.08 15.35 6.24
N PRO A 211 0.24 15.44 5.98
CA PRO A 211 1.26 14.80 6.80
C PRO A 211 1.14 15.19 8.27
N ARG A 212 1.35 14.24 9.18
CA ARG A 212 1.27 14.47 10.62
C ARG A 212 2.43 13.76 11.35
N PRO A 213 2.79 14.22 12.57
CA PRO A 213 3.75 13.49 13.39
C PRO A 213 3.30 12.06 13.66
N LEU A 214 4.26 11.13 13.68
CA LEU A 214 4.03 9.74 14.02
C LEU A 214 3.76 9.61 15.53
N THR A 215 2.67 8.94 15.89
CA THR A 215 2.12 8.88 17.24
C THR A 215 3.06 8.25 18.26
N PHE A 216 3.83 7.24 17.85
CA PHE A 216 4.62 6.41 18.75
C PHE A 216 6.13 6.73 18.73
N LEU A 217 6.55 7.85 18.15
CA LEU A 217 7.96 8.24 18.25
C LEU A 217 8.31 8.69 19.69
N PRO A 218 9.57 8.53 20.13
CA PRO A 218 10.01 9.12 21.37
C PRO A 218 9.84 10.63 21.28
N ILE A 219 9.31 11.23 22.34
CA ILE A 219 9.29 12.69 22.47
C ILE A 219 10.74 13.08 22.77
N ASP A 220 11.36 13.89 21.91
CA ASP A 220 12.59 14.59 22.26
C ASP A 220 12.28 15.47 23.48
N ILE A 221 12.82 15.09 24.66
CA ILE A 221 12.76 15.88 25.91
C ILE A 221 13.99 16.79 25.96
#